data_AF-A0A1E1WFB9-F1
#
_entry.id   AF-A0A1E1WFB9-F1
#
_cell.length_a   1.000
_cell.length_b   1.000
_cell.length_c   1.000
_cell.angle_alpha   90.00
_cell.angle_beta   90.00
_cell.angle_gamma   90.00
#
_symmetry.space_group_name_H-M   'P 1'
#
loop_
_entity.id
_entity.type
_entity.pdbx_description
1 polymer ?
#
loop_
_entity_poly.entity_id
_entity_poly.type
_entity_poly.pdbx_seq_one_letter_code
_entity_poly.pdbx_strand_id
1 'polypeptide(L)'
;FDEGDTTNYQTNGEFDLVSFEAIRHNQYYSCCVEPYPDITYVIKLRRRPMFYVFNLILPCLLINGIALLVFYVPSESGEKVTLGISALLSMTVFLMTIRDTLPPTEKTPLISLYYGVSTCLVSFSASLSVVTLNISYRGVR
;
A
#
# COMPACT_ATOMS: atom_id res chain seq x y z
N PHE A 1 27.52 -12.95 22.10
CA PHE A 1 26.76 -12.72 20.85
C PHE A 1 27.68 -13.11 19.76
N ASP A 2 27.37 -14.21 19.08
CA ASP A 2 28.17 -14.65 17.96
C ASP A 2 27.50 -14.09 16.71
N GLU A 3 28.26 -13.34 15.92
CA GLU A 3 27.81 -12.82 14.64
C GLU A 3 27.70 -14.00 13.68
N GLY A 4 26.56 -14.13 13.01
CA GLY A 4 26.35 -15.27 12.13
C GLY A 4 27.08 -15.10 10.81
N ASP A 5 27.57 -16.21 10.25
CA ASP A 5 28.34 -16.18 9.00
C ASP A 5 27.47 -15.74 7.81
N THR A 6 27.85 -14.63 7.17
CA THR A 6 27.19 -14.08 5.97
C THR A 6 28.06 -14.17 4.72
N THR A 7 29.18 -14.91 4.74
CA THR A 7 30.14 -14.99 3.61
C THR A 7 29.50 -15.45 2.30
N ASN A 8 28.55 -16.37 2.37
CA ASN A 8 27.82 -16.89 1.21
C ASN A 8 26.40 -16.30 1.06
N TYR A 9 26.12 -15.15 1.68
CA TYR A 9 24.82 -14.51 1.59
C TYR A 9 24.57 -13.94 0.18
N GLN A 10 23.51 -14.42 -0.48
CA GLN A 10 23.04 -13.84 -1.74
C GLN A 10 22.08 -12.67 -1.46
N THR A 11 22.42 -11.50 -1.97
CA THR A 11 21.62 -10.29 -1.79
C THR A 11 20.25 -10.43 -2.45
N ASN A 12 19.20 -10.02 -1.74
CA ASN A 12 17.83 -9.96 -2.25
C ASN A 12 17.51 -8.55 -2.80
N GLY A 13 16.72 -8.47 -3.88
CA GLY A 13 16.23 -7.21 -4.45
C GLY A 13 15.14 -6.53 -3.61
N GLU A 14 14.47 -7.26 -2.73
CA GLU A 14 13.36 -6.78 -1.89
C GLU A 14 13.78 -6.47 -0.45
N PHE A 15 14.77 -7.17 0.09
CA PHE A 15 15.20 -7.03 1.49
C PHE A 15 16.71 -6.89 1.63
N ASP A 16 17.12 -5.94 2.45
CA ASP A 16 18.48 -5.80 2.94
C ASP A 16 18.66 -6.58 4.25
N LEU A 17 19.69 -7.42 4.31
CA LEU A 17 20.15 -8.00 5.56
C LEU A 17 20.88 -6.94 6.37
N VAL A 18 20.31 -6.54 7.51
CA VAL A 18 20.87 -5.49 8.38
C VAL A 18 21.77 -6.09 9.45
N SER A 19 21.33 -7.17 10.10
CA SER A 19 22.18 -7.93 11.02
C SER A 19 21.71 -9.37 11.14
N PHE A 20 22.66 -10.25 11.48
CA PHE A 20 22.40 -11.65 11.78
C PHE A 20 23.16 -12.04 13.05
N GLU A 21 22.42 -12.31 14.12
CA GLU A 21 22.97 -12.52 15.47
C GLU A 21 22.51 -13.89 16.00
N ALA A 22 23.42 -14.65 16.60
CA ALA A 22 23.12 -15.90 17.30
C ALA A 22 23.25 -15.70 18.82
N ILE A 23 22.21 -16.09 19.56
CA ILE A 23 22.14 -15.94 21.02
C ILE A 23 21.87 -17.31 21.63
N ARG A 24 22.81 -17.81 22.44
CA ARG A 24 22.63 -19.06 23.20
C ARG A 24 21.97 -18.76 24.54
N HIS A 25 20.89 -19.47 24.82
CA HIS A 25 20.11 -19.38 26.04
C HIS A 25 20.13 -20.75 26.73
N ASN A 26 20.02 -20.74 28.06
CA ASN A 26 19.76 -21.95 28.84
C ASN A 26 18.47 -21.70 29.61
N GLN A 27 17.36 -22.24 29.13
CA GLN A 27 16.04 -22.04 29.74
C GLN A 27 15.67 -23.18 30.68
N TYR A 28 15.07 -22.82 31.82
CA TYR A 28 14.35 -23.75 32.69
C TYR A 28 12.88 -23.72 32.28
N TYR A 29 12.34 -24.88 31.92
CA TYR A 29 10.93 -25.03 31.59
C TYR A 29 10.13 -25.49 32.80
N SER A 30 8.86 -25.12 32.88
CA SER A 30 7.99 -25.45 34.02
C SER A 30 7.82 -26.96 34.27
N CYS A 31 8.17 -27.81 33.29
CA CYS A 31 8.07 -29.26 33.38
C CYS A 31 9.30 -29.94 34.01
N CYS A 32 10.46 -29.30 34.06
CA CYS A 32 11.74 -29.96 34.40
C CYS A 32 12.63 -29.06 35.27
N VAL A 33 13.46 -29.69 36.12
CA VAL A 33 14.37 -28.99 37.05
C VAL A 33 15.71 -28.68 36.39
N GLU A 34 16.05 -29.37 35.31
CA GLU A 34 17.29 -29.20 34.57
C GLU A 34 17.18 -28.09 33.49
N PRO A 35 18.25 -27.31 33.25
CA PRO A 35 18.28 -26.31 32.19
C PRO A 35 18.45 -26.97 30.82
N TYR A 36 17.66 -26.53 29.84
CA TYR A 36 17.78 -26.94 28.45
C TYR A 36 18.43 -25.82 27.63
N PRO A 37 19.55 -26.09 26.93
CA PRO A 37 20.19 -25.11 26.07
C PRO A 37 19.39 -24.95 24.76
N ASP A 38 19.13 -23.70 24.39
CA ASP A 38 18.57 -23.30 23.10
C ASP A 38 19.44 -22.22 22.42
N ILE A 39 19.31 -22.10 21.10
CA ILE A 39 20.00 -21.08 20.31
C ILE A 39 18.95 -20.32 19.52
N THR A 40 18.82 -19.03 19.78
CA THR A 40 17.92 -18.11 19.08
C THR A 40 18.70 -17.33 18.04
N TYR A 41 18.31 -17.48 16.77
CA TYR A 41 18.83 -16.69 15.66
C TYR A 41 17.96 -15.46 15.43
N VAL A 42 18.54 -14.27 15.47
CA VAL A 42 17.87 -13.00 15.22
C VAL A 42 18.35 -12.45 13.88
N ILE A 43 17.45 -12.44 12.90
CA ILE A 43 17.70 -11.90 11.56
C ILE A 43 16.97 -10.58 11.43
N LYS A 44 17.71 -9.47 11.32
CA LYS A 44 17.13 -8.15 11.07
C LYS A 44 17.13 -7.87 9.57
N LEU A 45 15.95 -7.85 8.98
CA LEU A 45 15.74 -7.53 7.56
C LEU A 45 15.09 -6.15 7.40
N ARG A 46 15.52 -5.38 6.40
CA ARG A 46 14.90 -4.10 6.02
C ARG A 46 14.35 -4.19 4.60
N ARG A 47 13.06 -3.88 4.43
CA ARG A 47 12.40 -3.88 3.12
C ARG A 47 12.84 -2.67 2.28
N ARG A 48 13.12 -2.87 0.99
CA ARG A 48 13.42 -1.81 0.02
C ARG A 48 12.11 -1.26 -0.58
N PRO A 49 11.75 0.02 -0.31
CA PRO A 49 10.44 0.54 -0.69
C PRO A 49 10.34 0.98 -2.16
N MET A 50 11.47 1.17 -2.87
CA MET A 50 11.50 1.78 -4.21
C MET A 50 10.56 1.11 -5.21
N PHE A 51 10.57 -0.23 -5.27
CA PHE A 51 9.69 -0.98 -6.19
C PHE A 51 8.21 -0.74 -5.89
N TYR A 52 7.83 -0.70 -4.61
CA TYR A 52 6.46 -0.42 -4.18
C TYR A 52 6.06 1.03 -4.49
N VAL A 53 6.97 1.99 -4.32
CA VAL A 53 6.73 3.40 -4.66
C VAL A 53 6.42 3.56 -6.14
N PHE A 54 7.27 3.05 -7.04
CA PHE A 54 7.05 3.22 -8.48
C PHE A 54 5.84 2.45 -9.00
N ASN A 55 5.60 1.23 -8.52
CA ASN A 55 4.52 0.39 -9.06
C ASN A 55 3.16 0.60 -8.41
N LEU A 56 3.08 1.19 -7.20
CA LEU A 56 1.81 1.41 -6.50
C LEU A 56 1.46 2.88 -6.31
N ILE A 57 2.44 3.77 -6.07
CA ILE A 57 2.15 5.20 -5.83
C ILE A 57 1.96 5.92 -7.16
N LEU A 58 2.84 5.69 -8.14
CA LEU A 58 2.76 6.31 -9.46
C LEU A 58 1.39 6.13 -10.16
N PRO A 59 0.83 4.90 -10.30
CA PRO A 59 -0.47 4.74 -10.93
C PRO A 59 -1.59 5.45 -10.17
N CYS A 60 -1.57 5.45 -8.83
CA CYS A 60 -2.57 6.19 -8.07
C CYS A 60 -2.45 7.71 -8.22
N LEU A 61 -1.25 8.27 -8.32
CA LEU A 61 -1.09 9.70 -8.61
C LEU A 61 -1.67 10.06 -9.98
N LEU A 62 -1.46 9.21 -10.99
CA LEU A 62 -2.03 9.39 -12.33
C LEU A 62 -3.57 9.35 -12.30
N ILE A 63 -4.17 8.40 -11.57
CA ILE A 63 -5.63 8.29 -11.43
C ILE A 63 -6.22 9.51 -10.71
N ASN A 64 -5.58 9.99 -9.62
CA ASN A 64 -6.01 11.21 -8.95
C ASN A 64 -5.89 12.44 -9.89
N GLY A 65 -4.85 12.48 -10.72
CA GLY A 65 -4.70 13.50 -11.76
C GLY A 65 -5.85 13.48 -12.78
N ILE A 66 -6.22 12.29 -13.26
CA ILE A 66 -7.37 12.12 -14.17
C ILE A 66 -8.66 12.58 -13.49
N ALA A 67 -8.87 12.23 -12.21
CA ALA A 67 -10.05 12.63 -11.45
C ALA A 67 -10.16 14.16 -11.27
N LEU A 68 -9.04 14.90 -11.23
CA LEU A 68 -9.05 16.37 -11.26
C LEU A 68 -9.34 16.91 -12.68
N LEU A 69 -8.79 16.26 -13.70
CA LEU A 69 -8.98 16.64 -15.11
C LEU A 69 -10.46 16.54 -15.53
N VAL A 70 -11.23 15.62 -14.95
CA VAL A 70 -12.70 15.52 -15.16
C VAL A 70 -13.43 16.84 -14.88
N PHE A 71 -12.99 17.63 -13.90
CA PHE A 71 -13.60 18.95 -13.64
C PHE A 71 -13.26 19.98 -14.71
N TYR A 72 -12.12 19.84 -15.37
CA TYR A 72 -11.68 20.73 -16.44
C TYR A 72 -12.40 20.45 -17.76
N VAL A 73 -12.85 19.21 -17.99
CA VAL A 73 -13.58 18.83 -19.20
C VAL A 73 -15.00 19.46 -19.19
N PRO A 74 -15.40 20.18 -20.25
CA PRO A 74 -16.73 20.76 -20.37
C PRO A 74 -17.82 19.68 -20.46
N SER A 75 -18.99 19.97 -19.88
CA SER A 75 -20.14 19.05 -19.79
C SER A 75 -20.76 18.66 -21.13
N GLU A 76 -20.52 19.45 -22.19
CA GLU A 76 -21.05 19.24 -23.55
C GLU A 76 -20.53 17.95 -24.22
N SER A 77 -19.40 17.41 -23.75
CA SER A 77 -18.74 16.28 -24.41
C SER A 77 -19.42 14.92 -24.14
N GLY A 78 -20.33 14.82 -23.16
CA GLY A 78 -20.95 13.54 -22.74
C GLY A 78 -19.99 12.51 -22.11
N GLU A 79 -18.69 12.59 -22.41
CA GLU A 79 -17.64 11.67 -21.95
C GLU A 79 -17.18 11.93 -20.51
N LYS A 80 -17.53 13.10 -19.93
CA LYS A 80 -17.15 13.49 -18.57
C LYS A 80 -17.57 12.46 -17.52
N VAL A 81 -18.77 11.88 -17.64
CA VAL A 81 -19.26 10.83 -16.72
C VAL A 81 -18.44 9.56 -16.87
N THR A 82 -18.22 9.13 -18.11
CA THR A 82 -17.50 7.90 -18.44
C THR A 82 -16.07 7.93 -17.92
N LEU A 83 -15.39 9.08 -18.06
CA LEU A 83 -14.05 9.32 -17.50
C LEU A 83 -14.04 9.27 -15.96
N GLY A 84 -15.06 9.82 -15.31
CA GLY A 84 -15.19 9.75 -13.84
C GLY A 84 -15.43 8.33 -13.32
N ILE A 85 -16.30 7.55 -13.99
CA ILE A 85 -16.59 6.16 -13.62
C ILE A 85 -15.37 5.26 -13.86
N SER A 86 -14.66 5.42 -14.98
CA SER A 86 -13.47 4.62 -15.27
C SER A 86 -12.34 4.89 -14.28
N ALA A 87 -12.16 6.15 -13.85
CA ALA A 87 -11.21 6.51 -12.80
C ALA A 87 -11.57 5.87 -11.45
N LEU A 88 -12.85 5.87 -11.06
CA LEU A 88 -13.32 5.19 -9.84
C LEU A 88 -13.08 3.68 -9.87
N LEU A 89 -13.43 3.03 -10.99
CA LEU A 89 -13.24 1.59 -11.16
C LEU A 89 -11.76 1.24 -11.10
N SER A 90 -10.92 1.99 -11.81
CA SER A 90 -9.46 1.79 -11.80
C SER A 90 -8.89 1.93 -10.39
N MET A 91 -9.27 2.99 -9.66
CA MET A 91 -8.86 3.19 -8.27
C MET A 91 -9.27 2.01 -7.38
N THR A 92 -10.50 1.52 -7.53
CA THR A 92 -11.03 0.39 -6.76
C THR A 92 -10.26 -0.90 -7.03
N VAL A 93 -9.95 -1.19 -8.31
CA VAL A 93 -9.15 -2.37 -8.69
C VAL A 93 -7.75 -2.28 -8.09
N PHE A 94 -7.07 -1.14 -8.20
CA PHE A 94 -5.75 -0.95 -7.59
C PHE A 94 -5.77 -1.14 -6.07
N LEU A 95 -6.80 -0.65 -5.38
CA LEU A 95 -6.97 -0.86 -3.94
C LEU A 95 -7.16 -2.33 -3.58
N MET A 96 -7.91 -3.09 -4.37
CA MET A 96 -8.07 -4.53 -4.17
C MET A 96 -6.71 -5.25 -4.30
N THR A 97 -5.93 -4.93 -5.34
CA THR A 97 -4.58 -5.50 -5.52
C THR A 97 -3.66 -5.19 -4.32
N ILE A 98 -3.74 -3.99 -3.77
CA ILE A 98 -2.95 -3.58 -2.60
C ILE A 98 -3.39 -4.33 -1.34
N ARG A 99 -4.71 -4.51 -1.17
CA ARG A 99 -5.25 -5.28 -0.04
C ARG A 99 -4.79 -6.72 -0.07
N ASP A 100 -4.72 -7.35 -1.25
CA ASP A 100 -4.32 -8.75 -1.39
C ASP A 100 -2.80 -8.95 -1.18
N THR A 101 -1.99 -7.90 -1.43
CA THR A 101 -0.53 -7.95 -1.28
C THR A 101 -0.04 -7.59 0.13
N LEU A 102 -0.85 -6.86 0.92
CA LEU A 102 -0.52 -6.47 2.29
C LEU A 102 -1.08 -7.49 3.30
N PRO A 103 -0.27 -8.03 4.22
CA PRO A 103 -0.78 -8.87 5.28
C PRO A 103 -1.69 -8.06 6.23
N PRO A 104 -2.73 -8.69 6.82
CA PRO A 104 -3.52 -8.04 7.86
C PRO A 104 -2.62 -7.72 9.05
N THR A 105 -2.58 -6.45 9.45
CA THR A 105 -1.75 -5.95 10.55
C THR A 105 -2.64 -5.34 11.62
N GLU A 106 -2.29 -5.54 12.90
CA GLU A 106 -3.05 -4.98 14.04
C GLU A 106 -2.91 -3.45 14.14
N LYS A 107 -1.79 -2.90 13.66
CA LYS A 107 -1.54 -1.45 13.61
C LYS A 107 -1.85 -0.94 12.23
N THR A 108 -2.62 0.15 12.12
CA THR A 108 -2.96 0.78 10.84
C THR A 108 -1.69 1.30 10.16
N PRO A 109 -1.27 0.72 9.02
CA PRO A 109 -0.08 1.17 8.33
C PRO A 109 -0.31 2.54 7.68
N LEU A 110 0.72 3.38 7.59
CA LEU A 110 0.65 4.69 6.90
C LEU A 110 0.15 4.54 5.45
N ILE A 111 0.48 3.42 4.81
CA ILE A 111 0.04 3.10 3.45
C ILE A 111 -1.49 2.99 3.36
N SER A 112 -2.16 2.36 4.35
CA SER A 112 -3.61 2.21 4.32
C SER A 112 -4.33 3.55 4.55
N LEU A 113 -3.73 4.44 5.35
CA LEU A 113 -4.25 5.79 5.53
C LEU A 113 -4.16 6.60 4.23
N TYR A 114 -3.01 6.57 3.55
CA TYR A 114 -2.83 7.25 2.26
C TYR A 114 -3.85 6.79 1.22
N TYR A 115 -3.99 5.48 1.05
CA TYR A 115 -4.93 4.91 0.08
C TYR A 115 -6.38 5.19 0.47
N GLY A 116 -6.74 5.09 1.75
CA GLY A 116 -8.09 5.42 2.23
C GLY A 116 -8.48 6.88 1.95
N VAL A 117 -7.58 7.83 2.23
CA VAL A 117 -7.81 9.25 1.91
C VAL A 117 -7.95 9.45 0.40
N SER A 118 -7.11 8.81 -0.40
CA SER A 118 -7.19 8.90 -1.86
C SER A 118 -8.52 8.35 -2.40
N THR A 119 -9.02 7.23 -1.87
CA THR A 119 -10.34 6.70 -2.24
C THR A 119 -11.45 7.69 -1.93
N CYS A 120 -11.46 8.26 -0.72
CA CYS A 120 -12.47 9.25 -0.33
C CYS A 120 -12.46 10.47 -1.26
N LEU A 121 -11.28 10.96 -1.64
CA LEU A 121 -11.13 12.08 -2.57
C LEU A 121 -11.67 11.76 -3.96
N VAL A 122 -11.32 10.59 -4.52
CA VAL A 122 -11.82 10.19 -5.85
C VAL A 122 -13.34 9.96 -5.83
N SER A 123 -13.87 9.34 -4.76
CA SER A 123 -15.33 9.19 -4.57
C SER A 123 -16.04 10.54 -4.52
N PHE A 124 -15.52 11.49 -3.73
CA PHE A 124 -16.09 12.83 -3.65
C PHE A 124 -16.01 13.58 -4.98
N SER A 125 -14.88 13.47 -5.68
CA SER A 125 -14.69 14.06 -7.02
C SER A 125 -15.73 13.54 -8.02
N ALA A 126 -15.94 12.22 -8.05
CA ALA A 126 -16.92 11.62 -8.94
C ALA A 126 -18.36 12.04 -8.59
N SER A 127 -18.72 12.11 -7.31
CA SER A 127 -20.04 12.63 -6.89
C SER A 127 -20.26 14.07 -7.35
N LEU A 128 -19.27 14.94 -7.15
CA LEU A 128 -19.33 16.32 -7.63
C LEU A 128 -19.42 16.39 -9.17
N SER A 129 -18.73 15.50 -9.89
CA SER A 129 -18.82 15.44 -11.35
C SER A 129 -20.25 15.16 -11.82
N VAL A 130 -20.96 14.23 -11.19
CA VAL A 130 -22.39 13.98 -11.45
C VAL A 130 -23.26 15.19 -11.10
N VAL A 131 -22.98 15.87 -9.98
CA VAL A 131 -23.72 17.08 -9.56
C VAL A 131 -23.52 18.21 -10.58
N THR A 132 -22.29 18.48 -11.00
CA THR A 132 -22.00 19.55 -11.99
C THR A 132 -22.69 19.28 -13.33
N LEU A 133 -22.77 18.01 -13.75
CA LEU A 133 -23.52 17.63 -14.93
C LEU A 133 -25.02 17.84 -14.77
N ASN A 134 -25.59 17.45 -13.62
CA ASN A 134 -27.00 17.67 -13.33
C ASN A 134 -27.36 19.18 -13.36
N ILE A 135 -26.48 20.03 -12.79
CA ILE A 135 -26.64 21.49 -12.85
C ILE A 135 -26.56 21.99 -14.30
N SER A 136 -25.57 21.53 -15.08
CA SER A 136 -25.42 21.92 -16.49
C SER A 136 -26.67 21.57 -17.32
N TYR A 137 -27.24 20.38 -17.14
CA TYR A 137 -28.48 19.98 -17.83
C TYR A 137 -29.70 20.79 -17.39
N ARG A 138 -29.78 21.22 -16.11
CA ARG A 138 -30.90 22.05 -15.62
C ARG A 138 -30.76 23.53 -15.97
N GLY A 139 -29.53 24.03 -16.15
CA GLY A 139 -29.23 25.41 -16.52
C GLY A 139 -29.33 25.72 -18.01
N VAL A 140 -29.25 24.70 -18.87
CA VAL A 140 -29.60 24.80 -20.30
C VAL A 140 -31.12 24.63 -20.45
N ARG A 141 -31.88 25.58 -19.88
CA ARG A 141 -33.32 25.72 -20.11
C ARG A 141 -33.73 27.19 -20.06
#